data_AF-A0A1K1LKT5-F1
#
_entry.id   AF-A0A1K1LKT5-F1
#
_cell.length_a   1.000
_cell.length_b   1.000
_cell.length_c   1.000
_cell.angle_alpha   90.00
_cell.angle_beta   90.00
_cell.angle_gamma   90.00
#
_symmetry.space_group_name_H-M   'P 1'
#
loop_
_entity.id
_entity.type
_entity.pdbx_description
1 polymer ?
#
loop_
_entity_poly.entity_id
_entity_poly.type
_entity_poly.pdbx_seq_one_letter_code
_entity_poly.pdbx_strand_id
1 'polypeptide(L)'
;MSETRQQRRARQRREAKDATRPGPRPPAASGGTAAKRERIIDVELNRTLFDDDPADVYVSWHAEWGIRDDSTGTEDSSEDLAELVAAVLEDLRSMAEHNTVRVEWTIGGDPPEGSTIEAEIAALGVTLPNEVTA
;
A
#
# COMPACT_ATOMS: atom_id res chain seq x y z
N MET A 1 18.21 -60.13 27.20
CA MET A 1 18.68 -59.13 26.21
C MET A 1 17.88 -57.86 26.44
N SER A 2 18.49 -56.87 27.09
CA SER A 2 17.79 -55.70 27.62
C SER A 2 17.73 -54.60 26.56
N GLU A 3 16.52 -54.25 26.14
CA GLU A 3 16.23 -53.19 25.17
C GLU A 3 16.69 -51.82 25.72
N THR A 4 17.65 -51.20 25.03
CA THR A 4 18.30 -49.96 25.49
C THR A 4 17.33 -48.78 25.43
N ARG A 5 17.39 -47.85 26.39
CA ARG A 5 16.54 -46.64 26.45
C ARG A 5 16.52 -45.82 25.15
N GLN A 6 17.55 -45.91 24.32
CA GLN A 6 17.60 -45.31 22.97
C GLN A 6 16.64 -45.97 21.97
N GLN A 7 16.44 -47.30 22.02
CA GLN A 7 15.53 -48.03 21.13
C GLN A 7 14.06 -47.68 21.44
N ARG A 8 13.69 -47.54 22.72
CA ARG A 8 12.36 -47.04 23.12
C ARG A 8 12.05 -45.64 22.60
N ARG A 9 13.02 -44.71 22.67
CA ARG A 9 12.84 -43.34 22.16
C ARG A 9 12.72 -43.29 20.64
N ALA A 10 13.45 -44.15 19.91
CA ALA A 10 13.35 -44.24 18.46
C ALA A 10 11.98 -44.78 18.00
N ARG A 11 11.41 -45.75 18.74
CA ARG A 11 10.08 -46.29 18.46
C ARG A 11 8.96 -45.28 18.71
N GLN A 12 9.01 -44.57 19.85
CA GLN A 12 8.04 -43.51 20.17
C GLN A 12 8.06 -42.34 19.17
N ARG A 13 9.24 -41.98 18.62
CA ARG A 13 9.33 -40.95 17.57
C ARG A 13 8.71 -41.39 16.24
N ARG A 14 8.74 -42.67 15.89
CA ARG A 14 8.07 -43.19 14.68
C ARG A 14 6.56 -43.25 14.86
N GLU A 15 6.08 -43.69 16.02
CA GLU A 15 4.63 -43.72 16.32
C GLU A 15 4.01 -42.31 16.37
N ALA A 16 4.73 -41.32 16.92
CA ALA A 16 4.27 -39.92 16.90
C ALA A 16 4.19 -39.36 15.46
N LYS A 17 5.13 -39.74 14.59
CA LYS A 17 5.19 -39.24 13.20
C LYS A 17 4.12 -39.85 12.29
N ASP A 18 3.66 -41.06 12.59
CA ASP A 18 2.51 -41.68 11.89
C ASP A 18 1.16 -41.09 12.38
N ALA A 19 1.06 -40.75 13.67
CA ALA A 19 -0.14 -40.12 14.24
C ALA A 19 -0.35 -38.66 13.79
N THR A 20 0.69 -38.00 13.26
CA THR A 20 0.61 -36.62 12.72
C THR A 20 0.63 -36.57 11.20
N ARG A 21 0.32 -37.69 10.53
CA ARG A 21 0.13 -37.67 9.08
C ARG A 21 -1.16 -36.88 8.82
N PRO A 22 -1.10 -35.73 8.12
CA PRO A 22 -2.32 -35.04 7.73
C PRO A 22 -3.14 -36.03 6.92
N GLY A 23 -4.42 -36.18 7.27
CA GLY A 23 -5.36 -36.95 6.46
C GLY A 23 -5.36 -36.47 5.00
N PRO A 24 -5.97 -37.23 4.08
CA PRO A 24 -6.04 -36.84 2.68
C PRO A 24 -6.49 -35.38 2.59
N ARG A 25 -5.60 -34.54 2.04
CA ARG A 25 -5.87 -33.12 1.83
C ARG A 25 -7.20 -33.06 1.07
N PRO A 26 -8.23 -32.36 1.57
CA PRO A 26 -9.45 -32.19 0.79
C PRO A 26 -9.04 -31.64 -0.59
N PRO A 27 -9.72 -32.06 -1.68
CA PRO A 27 -9.42 -31.53 -3.00
C PRO A 27 -9.39 -30.01 -2.87
N ALA A 28 -8.32 -29.39 -3.40
CA ALA A 28 -8.21 -27.95 -3.45
C ALA A 28 -9.55 -27.42 -4.01
N ALA A 29 -10.24 -26.63 -3.21
CA ALA A 29 -11.46 -25.97 -3.64
C ALA A 29 -11.05 -24.96 -4.73
N SER A 30 -10.89 -25.47 -5.96
CA SER A 30 -10.84 -24.65 -7.15
C SER A 30 -12.21 -24.03 -7.31
N GLY A 31 -12.30 -22.71 -7.14
CA GLY A 31 -13.49 -21.95 -7.51
C GLY A 31 -13.97 -20.88 -6.53
N GLY A 32 -13.23 -20.57 -5.46
CA GLY A 32 -13.49 -19.35 -4.69
C GLY A 32 -12.55 -18.24 -5.15
N THR A 33 -13.06 -17.21 -5.82
CA THR A 33 -12.39 -15.89 -5.78
C THR A 33 -12.39 -15.48 -4.31
N ALA A 34 -11.29 -15.74 -3.60
CA ALA A 34 -11.13 -15.21 -2.26
C ALA A 34 -11.36 -13.70 -2.36
N ALA A 35 -12.33 -13.19 -1.60
CA ALA A 35 -12.65 -11.77 -1.63
C ALA A 35 -11.36 -10.98 -1.40
N LYS A 36 -11.10 -9.99 -2.26
CA LYS A 36 -9.93 -9.11 -2.13
C LYS A 36 -9.95 -8.48 -0.73
N ARG A 37 -8.79 -8.40 -0.10
CA ARG A 37 -8.66 -7.70 1.19
C ARG A 37 -8.73 -6.21 0.93
N GLU A 38 -9.43 -5.48 1.80
CA GLU A 38 -9.39 -4.03 1.80
C GLU A 38 -8.04 -3.55 2.35
N ARG A 39 -7.50 -2.52 1.69
CA ARG A 39 -6.31 -1.77 2.09
C ARG A 39 -6.64 -0.30 2.00
N ILE A 40 -6.38 0.43 3.08
CA ILE A 40 -6.48 1.89 3.11
C ILE A 40 -5.07 2.44 2.92
N ILE A 41 -4.93 3.34 1.95
CA ILE A 41 -3.70 4.05 1.65
C ILE A 41 -3.89 5.49 2.11
N ASP A 42 -3.01 5.94 2.99
CA ASP A 42 -2.91 7.33 3.36
C ASP A 42 -1.98 8.01 2.35
N VAL A 43 -2.47 9.10 1.74
CA VAL A 43 -1.67 9.93 0.83
C VAL A 43 -1.64 11.35 1.36
N GLU A 44 -0.46 11.83 1.71
CA GLU A 44 -0.23 13.23 2.05
C GLU A 44 0.27 13.96 0.81
N LEU A 45 -0.50 14.94 0.33
CA LEU A 45 -0.19 15.76 -0.84
C LEU A 45 0.02 17.21 -0.40
N ASN A 46 1.24 17.71 -0.58
CA ASN A 46 1.62 19.06 -0.19
C ASN A 46 2.02 19.90 -1.41
N ARG A 47 1.52 21.13 -1.46
CA ARG A 47 2.02 22.17 -2.38
C ARG A 47 3.10 22.98 -1.66
N THR A 48 4.28 23.11 -2.23
CA THR A 48 5.36 23.92 -1.67
C THR A 48 5.68 25.08 -2.60
N LEU A 49 5.68 26.29 -2.07
CA LEU A 49 6.14 27.49 -2.77
C LEU A 49 7.59 27.77 -2.36
N PHE A 50 8.51 27.76 -3.32
CA PHE A 50 9.89 28.17 -3.09
C PHE A 50 10.04 29.63 -3.52
N ASP A 51 10.32 30.51 -2.57
CA ASP A 51 10.45 31.97 -2.77
C ASP A 51 11.80 32.53 -2.30
N ASP A 52 12.81 31.66 -2.16
CA ASP A 52 14.16 32.02 -1.71
C ASP A 52 14.82 33.11 -2.61
N ASP A 53 14.44 33.20 -3.88
CA ASP A 53 14.78 34.29 -4.79
C ASP A 53 13.50 34.85 -5.45
N PRO A 54 13.19 36.16 -5.29
CA PRO A 54 12.03 36.78 -5.92
C PRO A 54 12.05 36.77 -7.46
N ALA A 55 13.20 36.47 -8.09
CA ALA A 55 13.30 36.27 -9.53
C ALA A 55 12.89 34.86 -10.00
N ASP A 56 12.94 33.87 -9.10
CA ASP A 56 12.78 32.44 -9.41
C ASP A 56 11.78 31.78 -8.44
N VAL A 57 10.59 32.37 -8.31
CA VAL A 57 9.49 31.74 -7.57
C VAL A 57 8.95 30.56 -8.36
N TYR A 58 9.03 29.35 -7.81
CA TYR A 58 8.45 28.15 -8.42
C TYR A 58 7.69 27.30 -7.41
N VAL A 59 6.79 26.46 -7.95
CA VAL A 59 5.90 25.61 -7.17
C VAL A 59 6.31 24.17 -7.39
N SER A 60 6.45 23.41 -6.31
CA SER A 60 6.63 21.96 -6.37
C SER A 60 5.54 21.27 -5.57
N TRP A 61 5.06 20.15 -6.07
CA TRP A 61 4.16 19.25 -5.37
C TRP A 61 4.97 18.09 -4.79
N HIS A 62 4.63 17.71 -3.57
CA HIS A 62 5.23 16.58 -2.88
C HIS A 62 4.12 15.63 -2.43
N ALA A 63 4.30 14.34 -2.65
CA ALA A 63 3.37 13.32 -2.18
C ALA A 63 4.13 12.25 -1.39
N GLU A 64 3.59 11.85 -0.25
CA GLU A 64 3.98 10.63 0.46
C GLU A 64 2.76 9.72 0.55
N TRP A 65 2.94 8.43 0.26
CA TRP A 65 1.87 7.45 0.34
C TRP A 65 2.31 6.11 0.92
N GLY A 66 1.43 5.50 1.70
CA GLY A 66 1.70 4.22 2.35
C GLY A 66 0.43 3.53 2.83
N ILE A 67 0.55 2.26 3.18
CA ILE A 67 -0.54 1.54 3.85
C ILE A 67 -0.75 2.20 5.22
N ARG A 68 -2.01 2.49 5.56
CA ARG A 68 -2.37 3.04 6.87
C ARG A 68 -1.79 2.20 8.01
N ASP A 69 -1.26 2.89 9.02
CA ASP A 69 -0.60 2.33 10.20
C ASP A 69 0.69 1.52 9.90
N ASP A 70 1.20 1.56 8.66
CA ASP A 70 2.51 1.04 8.32
C ASP A 70 3.60 2.11 8.53
N SER A 71 4.80 1.66 8.86
CA SER A 71 5.97 2.53 9.07
C SER A 71 6.76 2.82 7.80
N THR A 72 6.33 2.25 6.67
CA THR A 72 6.97 2.39 5.37
C THR A 72 6.02 3.03 4.36
N GLY A 73 6.50 4.08 3.69
CA GLY A 73 5.81 4.74 2.59
C GLY A 73 6.76 4.97 1.41
N THR A 74 6.17 5.38 0.28
CA THR A 74 6.88 5.93 -0.87
C THR A 74 6.67 7.45 -0.85
N GLU A 75 7.70 8.20 -1.22
CA GLU A 75 7.64 9.66 -1.38
C GLU A 75 8.12 10.04 -2.77
N ASP A 76 7.52 11.08 -3.36
CA ASP A 76 7.94 11.66 -4.64
C ASP A 76 7.54 13.13 -4.75
N SER A 77 8.14 13.84 -5.70
CA SER A 77 7.86 15.26 -5.96
C SER A 77 7.90 15.59 -7.45
N SER A 78 7.05 16.51 -7.88
CA SER A 78 7.03 17.02 -9.26
C SER A 78 6.54 18.46 -9.31
N GLU A 79 6.97 19.21 -10.32
CA GLU A 79 6.36 20.52 -10.66
C GLU A 79 4.99 20.35 -11.31
N ASP A 80 4.74 19.21 -11.96
CA ASP A 80 3.45 18.86 -12.56
C ASP A 80 2.65 17.95 -11.62
N LEU A 81 1.57 18.51 -11.06
CA LEU A 81 0.66 17.78 -10.18
C LEU A 81 0.02 16.56 -10.87
N ALA A 82 -0.30 16.65 -12.16
CA ALA A 82 -0.96 15.56 -12.87
C ALA A 82 -0.01 14.37 -13.05
N GLU A 83 1.28 14.65 -13.30
CA GLU A 83 2.33 13.64 -13.34
C GLU A 83 2.50 12.96 -11.97
N LEU A 84 2.59 13.75 -10.90
CA LEU A 84 2.74 13.21 -9.54
C LEU A 84 1.56 12.32 -9.15
N VAL A 85 0.33 12.78 -9.37
CA VAL A 85 -0.88 11.98 -9.07
C VAL A 85 -0.92 10.73 -9.95
N ALA A 86 -0.50 10.80 -11.22
CA ALA A 86 -0.43 9.62 -12.07
C ALA A 86 0.58 8.58 -11.53
N ALA A 87 1.74 9.01 -11.05
CA ALA A 87 2.76 8.14 -10.45
C ALA A 87 2.22 7.44 -9.19
N VAL A 88 1.57 8.18 -8.28
CA VAL A 88 0.91 7.60 -7.09
C VAL A 88 -0.10 6.53 -7.52
N LEU A 89 -0.98 6.85 -8.46
CA LEU A 89 -2.03 5.92 -8.90
C LEU A 89 -1.48 4.69 -9.63
N GLU A 90 -0.35 4.81 -10.34
CA GLU A 90 0.32 3.67 -10.97
C GLU A 90 0.80 2.66 -9.93
N ASP A 91 1.46 3.13 -8.88
CA ASP A 91 1.89 2.28 -7.76
C ASP A 91 0.69 1.58 -7.08
N LEU A 92 -0.39 2.33 -6.85
CA LEU A 92 -1.59 1.80 -6.21
C LEU A 92 -2.34 0.79 -7.09
N ARG A 93 -2.29 0.91 -8.42
CA ARG A 93 -2.89 -0.08 -9.34
C ARG A 93 -2.24 -1.45 -9.21
N SER A 94 -0.91 -1.52 -9.05
CA SER A 94 -0.23 -2.79 -8.80
C SER A 94 -0.76 -3.45 -7.51
N MET A 95 -1.00 -2.65 -6.46
CA MET A 95 -1.59 -3.15 -5.22
C MET A 95 -3.05 -3.59 -5.39
N ALA A 96 -3.82 -2.89 -6.22
CA ALA A 96 -5.20 -3.24 -6.57
C ALA A 96 -5.30 -4.57 -7.33
N GLU A 97 -4.20 -5.06 -7.92
CA GLU A 97 -3.92 -6.45 -8.34
C GLU A 97 -4.69 -7.50 -7.51
N HIS A 98 -4.44 -7.41 -6.20
CA HIS A 98 -4.80 -8.42 -5.22
C HIS A 98 -5.66 -7.89 -4.08
N ASN A 99 -5.88 -6.57 -4.02
CA ASN A 99 -6.57 -5.89 -2.93
C ASN A 99 -7.67 -4.95 -3.46
N THR A 100 -8.64 -4.61 -2.62
CA THR A 100 -9.48 -3.43 -2.84
C THR A 100 -8.75 -2.27 -2.18
N VAL A 101 -8.37 -1.25 -2.97
CA VAL A 101 -7.54 -0.14 -2.51
C VAL A 101 -8.41 1.10 -2.35
N ARG A 102 -8.59 1.53 -1.10
CA ARG A 102 -9.20 2.81 -0.74
C ARG A 102 -8.10 3.82 -0.48
N VAL A 103 -8.28 5.03 -0.97
CA VAL A 103 -7.30 6.12 -0.86
C VAL A 103 -7.89 7.24 -0.02
N GLU A 104 -7.15 7.69 0.97
CA GLU A 104 -7.50 8.85 1.80
C GLU A 104 -6.45 9.94 1.61
N TRP A 105 -6.88 11.05 1.01
CA TRP A 105 -6.02 12.18 0.68
C TRP A 105 -6.03 13.20 1.82
N THR A 106 -4.84 13.56 2.29
CA THR A 106 -4.61 14.72 3.15
C THR A 106 -3.92 15.79 2.31
N ILE A 107 -4.55 16.95 2.19
CA ILE A 107 -4.05 18.05 1.35
C ILE A 107 -3.51 19.15 2.27
N GLY A 108 -2.28 19.60 2.00
CA GLY A 108 -1.58 20.57 2.82
C GLY A 108 -0.56 21.41 2.05
N GLY A 109 0.22 22.19 2.79
CA GLY A 109 1.26 23.08 2.24
C GLY A 109 0.79 24.53 2.04
N ASP A 110 1.41 25.20 1.08
CA ASP A 110 1.26 26.62 0.82
C ASP A 110 0.09 26.91 -0.13
N PRO A 111 -1.00 27.55 0.32
CA PRO A 111 -2.11 27.92 -0.55
C PRO A 111 -1.74 29.10 -1.48
N PRO A 112 -2.27 29.14 -2.72
CA PRO A 112 -2.18 30.34 -3.55
C PRO A 112 -2.92 31.52 -2.92
N GLU A 113 -2.47 32.74 -3.21
CA GLU A 113 -3.10 33.96 -2.70
C GLU A 113 -4.58 34.04 -3.12
N GLY A 114 -5.47 34.19 -2.13
CA GLY A 114 -6.91 34.32 -2.37
C GLY A 114 -7.62 33.02 -2.78
N SER A 115 -6.96 31.86 -2.69
CA SER A 115 -7.52 30.55 -3.03
C SER A 115 -7.20 29.48 -1.98
N THR A 116 -7.65 28.25 -2.21
CA THR A 116 -7.23 27.06 -1.46
C THR A 116 -6.47 26.10 -2.37
N ILE A 117 -5.77 25.14 -1.79
CA ILE A 117 -5.00 24.15 -2.54
C ILE A 117 -5.95 23.24 -3.33
N GLU A 118 -7.11 22.89 -2.76
CA GLU A 118 -8.14 22.10 -3.44
C GLU A 118 -8.74 22.82 -4.64
N ALA A 119 -8.94 24.15 -4.53
CA ALA A 119 -9.39 24.96 -5.65
C ALA A 119 -8.34 25.01 -6.77
N GLU A 120 -7.05 25.06 -6.41
CA GLU A 120 -5.94 24.99 -7.36
C GLU A 120 -5.87 23.63 -8.06
N ILE A 121 -5.95 22.52 -7.31
CA ILE A 121 -5.99 21.15 -7.86
C ILE A 121 -7.15 21.03 -8.87
N ALA A 122 -8.32 21.56 -8.53
CA ALA A 122 -9.48 21.57 -9.41
C ALA A 122 -9.27 22.44 -10.65
N ALA A 123 -8.62 23.60 -10.51
CA ALA A 123 -8.29 24.50 -11.62
C ALA A 123 -7.29 23.85 -12.61
N LEU A 124 -6.36 23.03 -12.10
CA LEU A 124 -5.44 22.22 -12.89
C LEU A 124 -6.13 21.01 -13.56
N GLY A 125 -7.41 20.75 -13.26
CA GLY A 125 -8.16 19.64 -13.83
C GLY A 125 -7.77 18.27 -13.27
N VAL A 126 -7.06 18.23 -12.14
CA VAL A 126 -6.61 16.99 -11.50
C VAL A 126 -7.71 16.44 -10.60
N THR A 127 -7.94 15.13 -10.67
CA THR A 127 -8.91 14.43 -9.83
C THR A 127 -8.17 13.51 -8.87
N LEU A 128 -8.54 13.57 -7.59
CA LEU A 128 -8.02 12.72 -6.53
C LEU A 128 -9.04 11.61 -6.21
N PRO A 129 -8.85 10.38 -6.72
CA PRO A 129 -9.83 9.31 -6.55
C PRO A 129 -9.74 8.70 -5.14
N ASN A 130 -10.89 8.27 -4.63
CA ASN A 130 -11.04 7.67 -3.30
C ASN A 130 -10.83 6.14 -3.32
N GLU A 131 -10.79 5.56 -4.51
CA GLU A 131 -10.65 4.12 -4.74
C GLU A 131 -9.84 3.90 -6.02
N VAL A 132 -8.96 2.89 -6.00
CA VAL A 132 -8.20 2.45 -7.17
C VAL A 132 -8.57 1.02 -7.51
N THR A 133 -8.97 0.81 -8.76
CA THR A 133 -9.27 -0.51 -9.32
C THR A 133 -8.13 -0.95 -10.25
N ALA A 134 -7.87 -2.27 -10.26
CA ALA A 134 -6.97 -2.89 -11.24
C ALA A 134 -7.52 -2.85 -12.66
#